data_AF-A0A7W1HX60-F1
#
_entry.id   AF-A0A7W1HX60-F1
#
_cell.length_a   1.000
_cell.length_b   1.000
_cell.length_c   1.000
_cell.angle_alpha   90.00
_cell.angle_beta   90.00
_cell.angle_gamma   90.00
#
_symmetry.space_group_name_H-M   'P 1'
#
loop_
_entity.id
_entity.type
_entity.pdbx_description
1 polymer ?
#
loop_
_entity_poly.entity_id
_entity_poly.type
_entity_poly.pdbx_seq_one_letter_code
_entity_poly.pdbx_strand_id
1 'polypeptide(L)'
;MMSRIVVDLNEPKESETLMPQKESVPGFGDYQKPKKPSVFLKTLKILGVLLAVVLIVGGVVSYFYWQNLKKTPQYSLALLVDAARRDDQKATDELVNTDAVVDDFVPQITDKAVELYGRGLAPSTIQKLAQAVAPFMPALKERAKSELPTLIRDKTQKFDNIPFWAIAIGAEKYLDITHEGDKAFIKSKLPDRPFELTLKRNGERWQVIAVKDEVLARRIAEKIGQDLIVIAQKGGIKKAGEQLGISNLEDILKNTDGIFK
;
A
#
# COMPACT_ATOMS: atom_id res chain seq x y z
N MET A 1 0.89 39.22 47.63
CA MET A 1 2.02 40.16 47.79
C MET A 1 2.79 40.16 46.47
N MET A 2 2.39 40.98 45.50
CA MET A 2 2.87 42.36 45.24
C MET A 2 4.38 42.44 44.96
N SER A 3 4.73 42.66 43.69
CA SER A 3 5.72 43.67 43.28
C SER A 3 5.50 44.05 41.82
N ARG A 4 4.81 45.19 41.63
CA ARG A 4 4.77 45.95 40.39
C ARG A 4 5.96 46.89 40.42
N ILE A 5 6.76 46.89 39.35
CA ILE A 5 7.77 47.91 39.11
C ILE A 5 7.10 49.00 38.27
N VAL A 6 7.09 50.21 38.81
CA VAL A 6 6.55 51.45 38.25
C VAL A 6 7.70 52.46 38.25
N VAL A 7 7.62 53.43 37.33
CA VAL A 7 8.42 54.69 37.26
C VAL A 7 9.77 54.49 36.55
N ASP A 8 10.06 55.15 35.43
CA ASP A 8 10.27 56.60 35.36
C ASP A 8 9.82 57.26 34.04
N LEU A 9 8.95 58.27 34.18
CA LEU A 9 8.65 59.29 33.18
C LEU A 9 9.55 60.49 33.48
N ASN A 10 10.67 60.61 32.77
CA ASN A 10 11.44 61.84 32.77
C ASN A 10 11.13 62.64 31.50
N GLU A 11 10.20 63.58 31.66
CA GLU A 11 10.13 64.80 30.87
C GLU A 11 11.16 65.81 31.43
N PRO A 12 12.08 66.34 30.63
CA PRO A 12 12.69 67.62 30.91
C PRO A 12 11.96 68.73 30.13
N LYS A 13 11.21 69.51 30.93
CA LYS A 13 11.10 70.97 30.94
C LYS A 13 11.16 71.73 29.61
N GLU A 14 10.06 72.44 29.38
CA GLU A 14 10.00 73.75 28.73
C GLU A 14 11.23 74.61 29.02
N SER A 15 11.91 75.04 27.96
CA SER A 15 12.57 76.33 27.93
C SER A 15 11.90 77.17 26.85
N GLU A 16 11.00 78.02 27.32
CA GLU A 16 10.53 79.23 26.68
C GLU A 16 11.73 79.97 26.06
N THR A 17 11.75 80.12 24.73
CA THR A 17 12.62 81.09 24.08
C THR A 17 11.82 81.82 23.02
N LEU A 18 11.66 83.10 23.30
CA LEU A 18 10.91 84.10 22.58
C LEU A 18 11.32 84.16 21.10
N MET A 19 10.30 84.18 20.24
CA MET A 19 10.42 84.47 18.83
C MET A 19 10.92 85.90 18.59
N PRO A 20 11.75 86.14 17.57
CA PRO A 20 11.65 87.33 16.76
C PRO A 20 10.76 87.04 15.54
N GLN A 21 9.71 87.84 15.40
CA GLN A 21 8.94 88.05 14.17
C GLN A 21 9.86 88.07 12.95
N LYS A 22 9.55 87.24 11.95
CA LYS A 22 10.09 87.40 10.60
C LYS A 22 8.95 87.60 9.61
N GLU A 23 9.00 88.78 9.02
CA GLU A 23 8.28 89.32 7.88
C GLU A 23 7.62 88.29 6.95
N SER A 24 6.37 88.59 6.63
CA SER A 24 5.61 88.04 5.52
C SER A 24 6.31 88.34 4.18
N VAL A 25 6.79 87.30 3.51
CA VAL A 25 7.25 87.34 2.12
C VAL A 25 6.19 86.67 1.23
N PRO A 26 5.80 87.28 0.10
CA PRO A 26 4.78 86.74 -0.79
C PRO A 26 5.29 85.54 -1.61
N GLY A 27 4.41 84.55 -1.78
CA GLY A 27 4.29 83.59 -2.89
C GLY A 27 5.56 83.12 -3.59
N PHE A 28 5.99 81.89 -3.28
CA PHE A 28 6.80 81.06 -4.17
C PHE A 28 6.25 79.63 -4.19
N GLY A 29 5.59 79.29 -5.30
CA GLY A 29 5.49 77.97 -5.93
C GLY A 29 5.14 76.76 -5.07
N ASP A 30 3.99 76.14 -5.38
CA ASP A 30 3.76 74.72 -5.12
C ASP A 30 4.91 73.89 -5.71
N TYR A 31 5.92 73.58 -4.89
CA TYR A 31 6.90 72.55 -5.21
C TYR A 31 6.19 71.20 -5.09
N GLN A 32 5.52 70.78 -6.16
CA GLN A 32 5.22 69.38 -6.38
C GLN A 32 6.55 68.63 -6.37
N LYS A 33 6.91 68.06 -5.20
CA LYS A 33 8.02 67.11 -5.09
C LYS A 33 7.81 66.06 -6.18
N PRO A 34 8.72 65.93 -7.17
CA PRO A 34 8.55 64.91 -8.18
C PRO A 34 8.55 63.57 -7.44
N LYS A 35 7.40 62.88 -7.43
CA LYS A 35 7.30 61.50 -6.96
C LYS A 35 8.29 60.70 -7.81
N LYS A 36 9.50 60.47 -7.28
CA LYS A 36 10.49 59.58 -7.89
C LYS A 36 9.73 58.29 -8.25
N PRO A 37 9.69 57.87 -9.53
CA PRO A 37 8.98 56.67 -9.92
C PRO A 37 9.59 55.52 -9.13
N SER A 38 8.82 54.96 -8.20
CA SER A 38 9.33 54.05 -7.18
C SER A 38 9.84 52.78 -7.84
N VAL A 39 11.15 52.71 -8.03
CA VAL A 39 11.87 51.52 -8.52
C VAL A 39 11.54 50.29 -7.64
N PHE A 40 11.15 50.53 -6.38
CA PHE A 40 10.67 49.53 -5.42
C PHE A 40 9.37 48.81 -5.85
N LEU A 41 8.39 49.51 -6.44
CA LEU A 41 7.16 48.87 -6.95
C LEU A 41 7.42 48.04 -8.22
N LYS A 42 8.44 48.40 -9.02
CA LYS A 42 8.83 47.62 -10.21
C LYS A 42 9.54 46.33 -9.82
N THR A 43 10.44 46.39 -8.84
CA THR A 43 11.16 45.20 -8.33
C THR A 43 10.23 44.22 -7.60
N LEU A 44 9.27 44.70 -6.81
CA LEU A 44 8.26 43.83 -6.17
C LEU A 44 7.37 43.11 -7.19
N LYS A 45 6.99 43.78 -8.29
CA LYS A 45 6.24 43.14 -9.39
C LYS A 45 7.05 42.05 -10.09
N ILE A 46 8.33 42.29 -10.38
CA ILE A 46 9.21 41.30 -10.99
C ILE A 46 9.37 40.09 -10.06
N LEU A 47 9.58 40.32 -8.76
CA LEU A 47 9.68 39.25 -7.77
C LEU A 47 8.38 38.45 -7.64
N GLY A 48 7.23 39.12 -7.64
CA GLY A 48 5.92 38.48 -7.61
C GLY A 48 5.64 37.63 -8.85
N VAL A 49 6.01 38.12 -10.03
CA VAL A 49 5.93 37.35 -11.29
C VAL A 49 6.87 36.15 -11.24
N LEU A 50 8.10 36.34 -10.75
CA LEU A 50 9.08 35.25 -10.64
C LEU A 50 8.62 34.17 -9.65
N LEU A 51 8.05 34.55 -8.51
CA LEU A 51 7.43 33.61 -7.56
C LEU A 51 6.25 32.87 -8.20
N ALA A 52 5.37 33.57 -8.92
CA ALA A 52 4.25 32.96 -9.62
C ALA A 52 4.72 31.96 -10.68
N VAL A 53 5.77 32.28 -11.43
CA VAL A 53 6.37 31.36 -12.41
C VAL A 53 6.93 30.12 -11.71
N VAL A 54 7.66 30.27 -10.60
CA VAL A 54 8.18 29.12 -9.82
C VAL A 54 7.04 28.24 -9.31
N LEU A 55 5.95 28.83 -8.81
CA LEU A 55 4.78 28.07 -8.35
C LEU A 55 4.08 27.32 -9.49
N ILE A 56 3.94 27.95 -10.66
CA ILE A 56 3.34 27.31 -11.84
C ILE A 56 4.23 26.15 -12.32
N VAL A 57 5.53 26.38 -12.48
CA VAL A 57 6.48 25.35 -12.91
C VAL A 57 6.52 24.21 -11.90
N GLY A 58 6.58 24.53 -10.60
CA GLY A 58 6.50 23.55 -9.52
C GLY A 58 5.22 22.72 -9.59
N GLY A 59 4.07 23.37 -9.76
CA GLY A 59 2.77 22.70 -9.91
C GLY A 59 2.72 21.76 -11.12
N VAL A 60 3.26 22.18 -12.27
CA VAL A 60 3.34 21.35 -13.48
C VAL A 60 4.24 20.14 -13.26
N VAL A 61 5.44 20.33 -12.71
CA VAL A 61 6.38 19.23 -12.41
C VAL A 61 5.76 18.26 -11.42
N SER A 62 5.14 18.75 -10.34
CA SER A 62 4.44 17.91 -9.37
C SER A 62 3.27 17.14 -9.98
N TYR A 63 2.51 17.77 -10.89
CA TYR A 63 1.41 17.12 -11.59
C TYR A 63 1.90 15.98 -12.50
N PHE A 64 2.93 16.22 -13.31
CA PHE A 64 3.53 15.18 -14.16
C PHE A 64 4.16 14.06 -13.34
N TYR A 65 4.82 14.39 -12.24
CA TYR A 65 5.35 13.39 -11.30
C TYR A 65 4.23 12.51 -10.73
N TRP A 66 3.12 13.11 -10.30
CA TRP A 66 1.96 12.37 -9.78
C TRP A 66 1.33 11.45 -10.83
N GLN A 67 1.23 11.92 -12.08
CA GLN A 67 0.74 11.11 -13.20
C GLN A 67 1.66 9.92 -13.51
N ASN A 68 2.98 10.13 -13.43
CA ASN A 68 3.93 9.05 -13.62
C ASN A 68 3.90 8.05 -12.45
N LEU A 69 3.79 8.55 -11.21
CA LEU A 69 3.70 7.72 -10.01
C LEU A 69 2.51 6.75 -10.08
N LYS A 70 1.35 7.21 -10.55
CA LYS A 70 0.16 6.36 -10.72
C LYS A 70 0.40 5.12 -11.59
N LYS A 71 1.33 5.22 -12.55
CA LYS A 71 1.67 4.15 -13.49
C LYS A 71 2.67 3.14 -12.93
N THR A 72 3.15 3.35 -11.71
CA THR A 72 4.13 2.47 -11.05
C THR A 72 3.47 1.32 -10.31
N PRO A 73 4.15 0.17 -10.19
CA PRO A 73 3.65 -0.95 -9.38
C PRO A 73 3.59 -0.60 -7.89
N GLN A 74 4.49 0.27 -7.41
CA GLN A 74 4.54 0.75 -6.02
C GLN A 74 3.25 1.47 -5.63
N TYR A 75 2.73 2.33 -6.51
CA TYR A 75 1.47 3.02 -6.28
C TYR A 75 0.30 2.05 -6.17
N SER A 76 0.28 1.01 -7.01
CA SER A 76 -0.78 -0.01 -6.96
C SER A 76 -0.70 -0.86 -5.69
N LEU A 77 0.50 -1.19 -5.21
CA LEU A 77 0.68 -1.83 -3.90
C LEU A 77 0.23 -0.93 -2.75
N ALA A 78 0.57 0.36 -2.79
CA ALA A 78 0.11 1.29 -1.77
C ALA A 78 -1.42 1.41 -1.76
N LEU A 79 -2.06 1.37 -2.93
CA LEU A 79 -3.53 1.33 -3.03
C LEU A 79 -4.08 0.03 -2.47
N LEU A 80 -3.41 -1.10 -2.69
CA LEU A 80 -3.85 -2.40 -2.15
C LEU A 80 -3.83 -2.38 -0.62
N VAL A 81 -2.78 -1.81 -0.03
CA VAL A 81 -2.70 -1.63 1.43
C VAL A 81 -3.81 -0.71 1.94
N ASP A 82 -4.07 0.41 1.25
CA ASP A 82 -5.14 1.34 1.62
C ASP A 82 -6.54 0.72 1.50
N ALA A 83 -6.80 -0.05 0.43
CA ALA A 83 -8.05 -0.76 0.20
C ALA A 83 -8.29 -1.84 1.26
N ALA A 84 -7.28 -2.67 1.53
CA ALA A 84 -7.35 -3.71 2.55
C ALA A 84 -7.60 -3.14 3.96
N ARG A 85 -7.01 -1.99 4.28
CA ARG A 85 -7.26 -1.26 5.54
C ARG A 85 -8.72 -0.81 5.66
N ARG A 86 -9.28 -0.27 4.57
CA ARG A 86 -10.66 0.25 4.52
C ARG A 86 -11.71 -0.85 4.39
N ASP A 87 -11.31 -2.11 4.31
CA ASP A 87 -12.19 -3.25 4.03
C ASP A 87 -12.94 -3.09 2.69
N ASP A 88 -12.31 -2.41 1.74
CA ASP A 88 -12.86 -2.19 0.40
C ASP A 88 -12.52 -3.39 -0.48
N GLN A 89 -13.41 -4.40 -0.43
CA GLN A 89 -13.26 -5.62 -1.23
C GLN A 89 -13.24 -5.31 -2.73
N LYS A 90 -14.06 -4.36 -3.20
CA LYS A 90 -14.10 -3.99 -4.63
C LYS A 90 -12.77 -3.41 -5.09
N ALA A 91 -12.20 -2.48 -4.32
CA ALA A 91 -10.90 -1.92 -4.63
C ALA A 91 -9.77 -2.96 -4.54
N THR A 92 -9.89 -3.94 -3.63
CA THR A 92 -8.94 -5.05 -3.52
C THR A 92 -9.01 -5.97 -4.75
N ASP A 93 -10.21 -6.34 -5.19
CA ASP A 93 -10.44 -7.17 -6.38
C ASP A 93 -9.97 -6.47 -7.68
N GLU A 94 -10.02 -5.14 -7.73
CA GLU A 94 -9.43 -4.37 -8.84
C GLU A 94 -7.90 -4.44 -8.87
N LEU A 95 -7.24 -4.71 -7.74
CA LEU A 95 -5.79 -4.70 -7.57
C LEU A 95 -5.18 -6.10 -7.43
N VAL A 96 -6.01 -7.12 -7.22
CA VAL A 96 -5.60 -8.51 -7.06
C VAL A 96 -6.39 -9.36 -8.04
N ASN A 97 -5.68 -10.01 -8.96
CA ASN A 97 -6.29 -11.04 -9.79
C ASN A 97 -6.36 -12.32 -8.95
N THR A 98 -7.43 -12.46 -8.19
CA THR A 98 -7.63 -13.57 -7.24
C THR A 98 -7.52 -14.93 -7.90
N ASP A 99 -8.05 -15.09 -9.12
CA ASP A 99 -7.94 -16.34 -9.88
C ASP A 99 -6.48 -16.70 -10.18
N ALA A 100 -5.71 -15.75 -10.72
CA ALA A 100 -4.30 -15.96 -11.04
C ALA A 100 -3.46 -16.21 -9.79
N VAL A 101 -3.71 -15.46 -8.71
CA VAL A 101 -2.99 -15.63 -7.44
C VAL A 101 -3.26 -17.01 -6.86
N VAL A 102 -4.52 -17.45 -6.82
CA VAL A 102 -4.86 -18.78 -6.31
C VAL A 102 -4.26 -19.87 -7.18
N ASP A 103 -4.29 -19.74 -8.50
CA ASP A 103 -3.70 -20.69 -9.44
C ASP A 103 -2.19 -20.86 -9.23
N ASP A 104 -1.48 -19.77 -8.95
CA ASP A 104 -0.05 -19.79 -8.62
C ASP A 104 0.24 -20.30 -7.19
N PHE A 105 -0.68 -20.07 -6.26
CA PHE A 105 -0.47 -20.36 -4.85
C PHE A 105 -0.77 -21.82 -4.47
N VAL A 106 -1.74 -22.47 -5.13
CA VAL A 106 -2.11 -23.86 -4.81
C VAL A 106 -0.94 -24.85 -4.98
N PRO A 107 -0.13 -24.80 -6.05
CA PRO A 107 1.08 -25.63 -6.14
C PRO A 107 2.00 -25.46 -4.93
N GLN A 108 2.20 -24.23 -4.45
CA GLN A 108 3.06 -23.95 -3.29
C GLN A 108 2.51 -24.56 -1.99
N ILE A 109 1.20 -24.47 -1.78
CA ILE A 109 0.53 -25.13 -0.65
C ILE A 109 0.71 -26.65 -0.76
N THR A 110 0.51 -27.21 -1.96
CA THR A 110 0.61 -28.65 -2.20
C THR A 110 2.02 -29.16 -1.94
N ASP A 111 3.04 -28.48 -2.46
CA ASP A 111 4.44 -28.82 -2.21
C ASP A 111 4.77 -28.77 -0.72
N LYS A 112 4.27 -27.76 0.00
CA LYS A 112 4.46 -27.66 1.45
C LYS A 112 3.70 -28.72 2.23
N ALA A 113 2.50 -29.09 1.81
CA ALA A 113 1.76 -30.19 2.42
C ALA A 113 2.48 -31.53 2.22
N VAL A 114 3.06 -31.76 1.04
CA VAL A 114 3.90 -32.93 0.76
C VAL A 114 5.17 -32.91 1.63
N GLU A 115 5.81 -31.76 1.80
CA GLU A 115 6.99 -31.62 2.67
C GLU A 115 6.68 -31.93 4.15
N LEU A 116 5.51 -31.49 4.63
CA LEU A 116 5.09 -31.63 6.03
C LEU A 116 4.52 -33.02 6.34
N TYR A 117 3.64 -33.54 5.46
CA TYR A 117 2.85 -34.75 5.71
C TYR A 117 3.27 -35.94 4.84
N GLY A 118 4.00 -35.70 3.75
CA GLY A 118 4.44 -36.74 2.81
C GLY A 118 5.78 -37.37 3.16
N ARG A 119 6.42 -37.01 4.29
CA ARG A 119 7.68 -37.66 4.71
C ARG A 119 7.47 -39.16 4.87
N GLY A 120 8.17 -39.94 4.03
CA GLY A 120 8.08 -41.40 4.00
C GLY A 120 7.10 -41.97 2.98
N LEU A 121 6.36 -41.12 2.24
CA LEU A 121 5.55 -41.55 1.11
C LEU A 121 6.38 -41.60 -0.18
N ALA A 122 6.16 -42.62 -1.00
CA ALA A 122 6.77 -42.69 -2.32
C ALA A 122 6.23 -41.57 -3.23
N PRO A 123 7.02 -41.04 -4.18
CA PRO A 123 6.56 -40.03 -5.15
C PRO A 123 5.31 -40.44 -5.92
N SER A 124 5.16 -41.74 -6.22
CA SER A 124 3.99 -42.31 -6.87
C SER A 124 2.71 -42.19 -6.02
N THR A 125 2.83 -42.32 -4.69
CA THR A 125 1.69 -42.13 -3.77
C THR A 125 1.27 -40.66 -3.70
N ILE A 126 2.23 -39.74 -3.70
CA ILE A 126 1.96 -38.29 -3.74
C ILE A 126 1.23 -37.92 -5.04
N GLN A 127 1.67 -38.46 -6.18
CA GLN A 127 1.00 -38.22 -7.47
C GLN A 127 -0.41 -38.79 -7.50
N LYS A 128 -0.62 -40.00 -6.98
CA LYS A 128 -1.96 -40.60 -6.87
C LYS A 128 -2.87 -39.77 -5.96
N LEU A 129 -2.34 -39.25 -4.85
CA LEU A 129 -3.09 -38.36 -3.98
C LEU A 129 -3.46 -37.05 -4.71
N ALA A 130 -2.51 -36.44 -5.42
CA ALA A 130 -2.75 -35.25 -6.25
C ALA A 130 -3.85 -35.48 -7.29
N GLN A 131 -3.85 -36.65 -7.95
CA GLN A 131 -4.91 -37.05 -8.88
C GLN A 131 -6.26 -37.25 -8.17
N ALA A 132 -6.26 -37.84 -6.97
CA ALA A 132 -7.46 -38.04 -6.18
C ALA A 132 -8.06 -36.70 -5.69
N VAL A 133 -7.23 -35.69 -5.39
CA VAL A 133 -7.72 -34.35 -5.01
C VAL A 133 -8.02 -33.44 -6.20
N ALA A 134 -7.67 -33.81 -7.43
CA ALA A 134 -7.92 -33.00 -8.62
C ALA A 134 -9.39 -32.55 -8.80
N PRO A 135 -10.41 -33.41 -8.56
CA PRO A 135 -11.82 -33.00 -8.62
C PRO A 135 -12.21 -31.97 -7.54
N PHE A 136 -11.45 -31.88 -6.45
CA PHE A 136 -11.68 -30.97 -5.32
C PHE A 136 -10.98 -29.62 -5.52
N MET A 137 -10.10 -29.52 -6.52
CA MET A 137 -9.36 -28.30 -6.81
C MET A 137 -10.27 -27.08 -7.01
N PRO A 138 -11.41 -27.15 -7.74
CA PRO A 138 -12.31 -26.00 -7.86
C PRO A 138 -12.84 -25.50 -6.51
N ALA A 139 -13.23 -26.40 -5.61
CA ALA A 139 -13.71 -26.05 -4.27
C ALA A 139 -12.60 -25.46 -3.39
N LEU A 140 -11.39 -26.02 -3.46
CA LEU A 140 -10.20 -25.50 -2.79
C LEU A 140 -9.85 -24.10 -3.29
N LYS A 141 -9.90 -23.86 -4.61
CA LYS A 141 -9.69 -22.55 -5.20
C LYS A 141 -10.72 -21.57 -4.68
N GLU A 142 -12.01 -21.92 -4.72
CA GLU A 142 -13.08 -21.06 -4.23
C GLU A 142 -12.90 -20.70 -2.74
N ARG A 143 -12.49 -21.68 -1.93
CA ARG A 143 -12.17 -21.43 -0.52
C ARG A 143 -10.96 -20.52 -0.36
N ALA A 144 -9.89 -20.73 -1.13
CA ALA A 144 -8.72 -19.87 -1.12
C ALA A 144 -9.08 -18.43 -1.54
N LYS A 145 -9.93 -18.25 -2.55
CA LYS A 145 -10.47 -16.94 -2.96
C LYS A 145 -11.20 -16.26 -1.82
N SER A 146 -12.03 -17.00 -1.08
CA SER A 146 -12.78 -16.42 0.06
C SER A 146 -11.89 -16.01 1.25
N GLU A 147 -10.74 -16.65 1.43
CA GLU A 147 -9.81 -16.36 2.54
C GLU A 147 -8.75 -15.32 2.13
N LEU A 148 -8.51 -15.12 0.83
CA LEU A 148 -7.47 -14.23 0.33
C LEU A 148 -7.62 -12.78 0.80
N PRO A 149 -8.81 -12.14 0.78
CA PRO A 149 -8.99 -10.79 1.29
C PRO A 149 -8.61 -10.66 2.77
N THR A 150 -9.01 -11.63 3.59
CA THR A 150 -8.67 -11.68 5.02
C THR A 150 -7.16 -11.80 5.22
N LEU A 151 -6.49 -12.63 4.44
CA LEU A 151 -5.03 -12.79 4.51
C LEU A 151 -4.28 -11.52 4.09
N ILE A 152 -4.77 -10.83 3.05
CA ILE A 152 -4.23 -9.53 2.64
C ILE A 152 -4.38 -8.56 3.81
N ARG A 153 -5.58 -8.44 4.39
CA ARG A 153 -5.86 -7.57 5.54
C ARG A 153 -4.93 -7.84 6.73
N ASP A 154 -4.78 -9.10 7.14
CA ASP A 154 -3.92 -9.50 8.26
C ASP A 154 -2.45 -9.10 8.02
N LYS A 155 -1.99 -9.20 6.77
CA LYS A 155 -0.62 -8.82 6.38
C LYS A 155 -0.48 -7.30 6.30
N THR A 156 -1.51 -6.58 5.85
CA THR A 156 -1.50 -5.13 5.70
C THR A 156 -1.70 -4.38 7.02
N GLN A 157 -2.31 -5.01 8.03
CA GLN A 157 -2.61 -4.40 9.33
C GLN A 157 -1.37 -3.77 10.01
N LYS A 158 -0.19 -4.36 9.78
CA LYS A 158 1.08 -3.83 10.33
C LYS A 158 1.46 -2.46 9.75
N PHE A 159 0.86 -2.08 8.63
CA PHE A 159 1.06 -0.82 7.94
C PHE A 159 -0.08 0.18 8.21
N ASP A 160 -1.02 -0.11 9.11
CA ASP A 160 -2.19 0.74 9.38
C ASP A 160 -1.80 2.17 9.78
N ASN A 161 -0.70 2.32 10.53
CA ASN A 161 -0.20 3.61 10.99
C ASN A 161 0.70 4.34 9.97
N ILE A 162 0.99 3.72 8.83
CA ILE A 162 1.86 4.33 7.82
C ILE A 162 0.99 5.05 6.78
N PRO A 163 1.20 6.35 6.56
CA PRO A 163 0.42 7.09 5.58
C PRO A 163 0.72 6.60 4.16
N PHE A 164 -0.30 6.63 3.29
CA PHE A 164 -0.23 6.14 1.91
C PHE A 164 1.01 6.63 1.14
N TRP A 165 1.31 7.93 1.23
CA TRP A 165 2.44 8.53 0.53
C TRP A 165 3.79 7.96 0.99
N ALA A 166 3.91 7.58 2.26
CA ALA A 166 5.13 6.99 2.80
C ALA A 166 5.31 5.55 2.33
N ILE A 167 4.22 4.80 2.12
CA ILE A 167 4.27 3.46 1.51
C ILE A 167 4.69 3.59 0.04
N ALA A 168 4.06 4.50 -0.71
CA ALA A 168 4.34 4.68 -2.13
C ALA A 168 5.80 5.11 -2.39
N ILE A 169 6.32 6.07 -1.63
CA ILE A 169 7.69 6.58 -1.79
C ILE A 169 8.73 5.67 -1.12
N GLY A 170 8.36 5.02 -0.02
CA GLY A 170 9.25 4.18 0.77
C GLY A 170 9.41 2.75 0.26
N ALA A 171 8.54 2.30 -0.67
CA ALA A 171 8.53 0.94 -1.18
C ALA A 171 9.90 0.46 -1.67
N GLU A 172 10.62 1.27 -2.45
CA GLU A 172 11.94 0.91 -3.03
C GLU A 172 13.03 0.63 -1.99
N LYS A 173 12.91 1.18 -0.78
CA LYS A 173 13.88 0.89 0.29
C LYS A 173 13.73 -0.52 0.84
N TYR A 174 12.52 -1.05 0.85
CA TYR A 174 12.19 -2.34 1.45
C TYR A 174 11.90 -3.43 0.41
N LEU A 175 11.66 -3.03 -0.83
CA LEU A 175 11.32 -3.89 -1.95
C LEU A 175 12.33 -3.69 -3.08
N ASP A 176 12.73 -4.78 -3.68
CA ASP A 176 13.41 -4.80 -4.97
C ASP A 176 12.35 -4.96 -6.06
N ILE A 177 12.33 -4.06 -7.04
CA ILE A 177 11.25 -3.97 -8.03
C ILE A 177 11.88 -3.99 -9.41
N THR A 178 11.70 -5.10 -10.11
CA THR A 178 12.22 -5.31 -11.46
C THR A 178 11.08 -5.27 -12.46
N HIS A 179 11.27 -4.53 -13.55
CA HIS A 179 10.26 -4.34 -14.59
C HIS A 179 10.63 -5.13 -15.84
N GLU A 180 9.70 -5.94 -16.34
CA GLU A 180 9.81 -6.68 -17.60
C GLU A 180 8.55 -6.43 -18.44
N GLY A 181 8.56 -5.30 -19.17
CA GLY A 181 7.42 -4.88 -19.99
C GLY A 181 6.15 -4.68 -19.15
N ASP A 182 5.13 -5.53 -19.40
CA ASP A 182 3.85 -5.52 -18.70
C ASP A 182 3.85 -6.36 -17.40
N LYS A 183 5.01 -6.90 -16.99
CA LYS A 183 5.18 -7.61 -15.72
C LYS A 183 6.14 -6.86 -14.80
N ALA A 184 5.85 -6.89 -13.52
CA ALA A 184 6.75 -6.39 -12.48
C ALA A 184 6.96 -7.47 -11.43
N PHE A 185 8.22 -7.70 -11.08
CA PHE A 185 8.63 -8.64 -10.05
C PHE A 185 9.07 -7.86 -8.84
N ILE A 186 8.43 -8.13 -7.71
CA ILE A 186 8.67 -7.45 -6.45
C ILE A 186 9.22 -8.46 -5.47
N LYS A 187 10.39 -8.21 -4.90
CA LYS A 187 11.01 -9.06 -3.89
C LYS A 187 11.22 -8.27 -2.62
N SER A 188 10.93 -8.88 -1.48
CA SER A 188 11.26 -8.29 -0.17
C SER A 188 12.77 -8.25 0.04
N LYS A 189 13.32 -7.09 0.41
CA LYS A 189 14.71 -6.93 0.86
C LYS A 189 14.89 -7.32 2.33
N LEU A 190 13.79 -7.59 3.06
CA LEU A 190 13.83 -7.94 4.47
C LEU A 190 14.19 -9.43 4.64
N PRO A 191 15.34 -9.76 5.28
CA PRO A 191 15.81 -11.14 5.40
C PRO A 191 14.86 -12.02 6.22
N ASP A 192 14.17 -11.43 7.21
CA ASP A 192 13.26 -12.16 8.10
C ASP A 192 11.93 -12.50 7.43
N ARG A 193 11.64 -11.92 6.26
CA ARG A 193 10.36 -12.08 5.55
C ARG A 193 10.58 -12.04 4.03
N PRO A 194 11.21 -13.10 3.47
CA PRO A 194 11.28 -13.24 2.03
C PRO A 194 9.86 -13.47 1.50
N PHE A 195 9.40 -12.56 0.66
CA PHE A 195 8.22 -12.78 -0.16
C PHE A 195 8.50 -12.20 -1.55
N GLU A 196 7.89 -12.79 -2.55
CA GLU A 196 7.93 -12.30 -3.93
C GLU A 196 6.51 -12.12 -4.44
N LEU A 197 6.24 -11.01 -5.12
CA LEU A 197 4.98 -10.75 -5.80
C LEU A 197 5.27 -10.56 -7.27
N THR A 198 4.43 -11.14 -8.13
CA THR A 198 4.40 -10.78 -9.54
C THR A 198 3.17 -9.96 -9.80
N LEU A 199 3.36 -8.82 -10.44
CA LEU A 199 2.29 -7.95 -10.88
C LEU A 199 2.24 -7.94 -12.40
N LYS A 200 1.04 -7.77 -12.94
CA LYS A 200 0.78 -7.55 -14.36
C LYS A 200 0.07 -6.23 -14.54
N ARG A 201 0.47 -5.48 -15.56
CA ARG A 201 -0.21 -4.25 -15.96
C ARG A 201 -1.61 -4.59 -16.48
N ASN A 202 -2.62 -3.94 -15.92
CA ASN A 202 -4.01 -3.96 -16.38
C ASN A 202 -4.51 -2.51 -16.52
N GLY A 203 -4.48 -2.00 -17.76
CA GLY A 203 -4.76 -0.60 -18.05
C GLY A 203 -3.75 0.35 -17.39
N GLU A 204 -4.26 1.23 -16.51
CA GLU A 204 -3.46 2.21 -15.77
C GLU A 204 -2.94 1.68 -14.42
N ARG A 205 -3.32 0.47 -14.00
CA ARG A 205 -2.95 -0.10 -12.70
C ARG A 205 -2.16 -1.40 -12.85
N TRP A 206 -1.49 -1.78 -11.77
CA TRP A 206 -0.83 -3.06 -11.66
C TRP A 206 -1.67 -3.98 -10.77
N GLN A 207 -1.90 -5.19 -11.24
CA GLN A 207 -2.62 -6.22 -10.51
C GLN A 207 -1.65 -7.29 -10.03
N VAL A 208 -1.79 -7.70 -8.77
CA VAL A 208 -1.08 -8.87 -8.24
C VAL A 208 -1.63 -10.11 -8.91
N ILE A 209 -0.77 -10.88 -9.58
CA ILE A 209 -1.14 -12.11 -10.31
C ILE A 209 -0.49 -13.36 -9.73
N ALA A 210 0.57 -13.23 -8.95
CA ALA A 210 1.24 -14.35 -8.29
C ALA A 210 1.86 -13.87 -6.98
N VAL A 211 1.88 -14.76 -5.99
CA VAL A 211 2.38 -14.51 -4.65
C VAL A 211 3.23 -15.70 -4.24
N LYS A 212 4.49 -15.47 -3.94
CA LYS A 212 5.40 -16.47 -3.41
C LYS A 212 5.78 -16.10 -1.99
N ASP A 213 5.20 -16.81 -1.03
CA ASP A 213 5.48 -16.64 0.40
C ASP A 213 5.50 -18.03 1.04
N GLU A 214 6.70 -18.55 1.27
CA GLU A 214 6.86 -19.92 1.83
C GLU A 214 6.26 -20.05 3.22
N VAL A 215 6.30 -18.98 4.02
CA VAL A 215 5.74 -18.97 5.37
C VAL A 215 4.22 -19.01 5.31
N LEU A 216 3.62 -18.27 4.38
CA LEU A 216 2.18 -18.29 4.14
C LEU A 216 1.73 -19.65 3.59
N ALA A 217 2.44 -20.18 2.58
CA ALA A 217 2.12 -21.47 1.98
C ALA A 217 2.17 -22.59 3.02
N ARG A 218 3.20 -22.59 3.87
CA ARG A 218 3.32 -23.51 5.01
C ARG A 218 2.15 -23.37 5.99
N ARG A 219 1.81 -22.14 6.42
CA ARG A 219 0.71 -21.91 7.37
C ARG A 219 -0.62 -22.40 6.82
N ILE A 220 -0.90 -22.14 5.54
CA ILE A 220 -2.14 -22.60 4.91
C ILE A 220 -2.13 -24.13 4.77
N ALA A 221 -1.01 -24.74 4.36
CA ALA A 221 -0.87 -26.20 4.31
C ALA A 221 -1.11 -26.85 5.68
N GLU A 222 -0.56 -26.28 6.75
CA GLU A 222 -0.78 -26.74 8.13
C GLU A 222 -2.26 -26.63 8.53
N LYS A 223 -2.92 -25.50 8.24
CA LYS A 223 -4.35 -25.29 8.54
C LYS A 223 -5.24 -26.30 7.80
N ILE A 224 -5.02 -26.47 6.49
CA ILE A 224 -5.77 -27.43 5.68
C ILE A 224 -5.51 -28.86 6.17
N GLY A 225 -4.26 -29.22 6.45
CA GLY A 225 -3.91 -30.53 6.96
C GLY A 225 -4.58 -30.84 8.31
N GLN A 226 -4.60 -29.86 9.23
CA GLN A 226 -5.30 -29.98 10.51
C GLN A 226 -6.82 -30.15 10.32
N ASP A 227 -7.44 -29.35 9.45
CA ASP A 227 -8.87 -29.45 9.16
C ASP A 227 -9.23 -30.84 8.61
N LEU A 228 -8.42 -31.37 7.68
CA LEU A 228 -8.59 -32.72 7.14
C LEU A 228 -8.45 -33.82 8.21
N ILE A 229 -7.48 -33.69 9.13
CA ILE A 229 -7.30 -34.64 10.25
C ILE A 229 -8.52 -34.60 11.20
N VAL A 230 -9.00 -33.40 11.56
CA VAL A 230 -10.17 -33.22 12.43
C VAL A 230 -11.41 -33.84 11.80
N ILE A 231 -11.58 -33.64 10.49
CA ILE A 231 -12.66 -34.23 9.70
C ILE A 231 -12.55 -35.76 9.68
N ALA A 232 -11.36 -36.32 9.51
CA ALA A 232 -11.12 -37.77 9.55
C ALA A 232 -11.38 -38.38 10.94
N GLN A 233 -10.98 -37.68 12.02
CA GLN A 233 -11.13 -38.13 13.40
C GLN A 233 -12.58 -38.03 13.93
N LYS A 234 -13.37 -37.04 13.49
CA LYS A 234 -14.73 -36.79 13.98
C LYS A 234 -15.84 -37.66 13.37
N GLY A 235 -15.46 -38.74 12.67
CA GLY A 235 -16.38 -39.84 12.39
C GLY A 235 -17.00 -39.83 11.00
N GLY A 236 -16.16 -40.13 10.01
CA GLY A 236 -16.59 -40.67 8.73
C GLY A 236 -16.45 -39.66 7.60
N ILE A 237 -15.66 -40.08 6.61
CA ILE A 237 -15.54 -39.57 5.25
C ILE A 237 -16.87 -39.01 4.65
N LYS A 238 -18.02 -39.52 5.09
CA LYS A 238 -19.35 -39.04 4.74
C LYS A 238 -19.66 -37.60 5.21
N LYS A 239 -19.36 -37.24 6.46
CA LYS A 239 -19.54 -35.87 7.00
C LYS A 239 -18.57 -34.87 6.39
N ALA A 240 -17.35 -35.33 6.09
CA ALA A 240 -16.34 -34.59 5.35
C ALA A 240 -16.88 -34.16 3.97
N GLY A 241 -17.46 -35.13 3.27
CA GLY A 241 -18.14 -34.92 2.01
C GLY A 241 -19.24 -33.87 2.13
N GLU A 242 -20.16 -34.03 3.09
CA GLU A 242 -21.28 -33.09 3.28
C GLU A 242 -20.82 -31.65 3.61
N GLN A 243 -19.80 -31.45 4.43
CA GLN A 243 -19.28 -30.11 4.76
C GLN A 243 -18.48 -29.46 3.64
N LEU A 244 -17.88 -30.26 2.76
CA LEU A 244 -17.17 -29.80 1.56
C LEU A 244 -18.10 -29.72 0.33
N GLY A 245 -19.40 -30.01 0.48
CA GLY A 245 -20.40 -29.95 -0.60
C GLY A 245 -20.41 -31.14 -1.55
N ILE A 246 -19.91 -32.30 -1.11
CA ILE A 246 -19.60 -33.46 -1.97
C ILE A 246 -20.16 -34.74 -1.36
N SER A 247 -21.29 -35.20 -1.90
CA SER A 247 -22.07 -36.31 -1.35
C SER A 247 -21.40 -37.70 -1.47
N ASN A 248 -20.35 -37.85 -2.29
CA ASN A 248 -19.80 -39.17 -2.68
C ASN A 248 -18.34 -39.40 -2.27
N LEU A 249 -17.84 -38.72 -1.23
CA LEU A 249 -16.45 -38.88 -0.78
C LEU A 249 -16.13 -40.33 -0.34
N GLU A 250 -17.13 -41.02 0.19
CA GLU A 250 -17.00 -42.38 0.74
C GLU A 250 -16.76 -43.44 -0.33
N ASP A 251 -17.45 -43.32 -1.46
CA ASP A 251 -17.31 -44.26 -2.59
C ASP A 251 -15.98 -44.07 -3.33
N ILE A 252 -15.48 -42.83 -3.40
CA ILE A 252 -14.17 -42.52 -3.99
C ILE A 252 -13.06 -43.13 -3.15
N LEU A 253 -13.11 -42.98 -1.82
CA LEU A 253 -12.08 -43.52 -0.94
C LEU A 253 -12.12 -45.06 -0.86
N LYS A 254 -13.31 -45.68 -0.83
CA LYS A 254 -13.44 -47.15 -0.92
C LYS A 254 -12.89 -47.74 -2.22
N ASN A 255 -13.06 -47.06 -3.35
CA ASN A 255 -12.45 -47.49 -4.62
C ASN A 255 -10.93 -47.32 -4.62
N THR A 256 -10.40 -46.40 -3.81
CA THR A 256 -8.95 -46.15 -3.74
C THR A 256 -8.25 -47.14 -2.80
N ASP A 257 -8.92 -47.64 -1.75
CA ASP A 257 -8.39 -48.70 -0.87
C ASP A 257 -8.11 -50.02 -1.61
N GLY A 258 -8.82 -50.28 -2.72
CA GLY A 258 -8.52 -51.40 -3.62
C GLY A 258 -7.20 -51.26 -4.39
N ILE A 259 -6.58 -50.07 -4.39
CA ILE A 259 -5.31 -49.74 -5.08
C ILE A 259 -4.11 -49.85 -4.11
N PHE A 260 -4.36 -49.90 -2.79
CA PHE A 260 -3.34 -49.99 -1.75
C PHE A 260 -3.11 -51.42 -1.21
N LYS A 261 -3.81 -52.42 -1.75
CA LYS A 261 -3.44 -53.84 -1.65
C LYS A 261 -2.66 -54.28 -2.88
#